data_AF-A0A3A6CGR6-F1
#
_entry.id   AF-A0A3A6CGR6-F1
#
_cell.length_a   1.000
_cell.length_b   1.000
_cell.length_c   1.000
_cell.angle_alpha   90.00
_cell.angle_beta   90.00
_cell.angle_gamma   90.00
#
_symmetry.space_group_name_H-M   'P 1'
#
loop_
_entity.id
_entity.type
_entity.pdbx_description
1 polymer ?
#
loop_
_entity_poly.entity_id
_entity_poly.type
_entity_poly.pdbx_seq_one_letter_code
_entity_poly.pdbx_strand_id
1 'polypeptide(L)'
;MAKENDAPTEIETITLTMSRPVAEAVQTACEWYLRLHMGQFWDVADDLCLAKFHSDLKNGAFKTKKQEDNAFEVAIDRRDFMRIGMEQAYNRFVLPAPISDVMRVPYRAEIVWLVIRHALAWHDNPEGMPGCVSYYDPMNRSDQPRPKIELREKGADEE
;
A
#
# COMPACT_ATOMS: atom_id res chain seq x y z
N MET A 1 -25.36 -12.84 -44.33
CA MET A 1 -24.03 -12.81 -43.67
C MET A 1 -24.17 -11.92 -42.46
N ALA A 2 -24.25 -12.50 -41.26
CA ALA A 2 -24.23 -11.72 -40.02
C ALA A 2 -22.78 -11.30 -39.78
N LYS A 3 -22.55 -10.02 -39.46
CA LYS A 3 -21.25 -9.56 -38.97
C LYS A 3 -21.02 -10.24 -37.61
N GLU A 4 -19.97 -11.05 -37.50
CA GLU A 4 -19.46 -11.47 -36.20
C GLU A 4 -19.12 -10.20 -35.42
N ASN A 5 -19.71 -10.09 -34.23
CA ASN A 5 -19.52 -8.94 -33.36
C ASN A 5 -18.18 -9.18 -32.64
N ASP A 6 -17.10 -8.56 -33.12
CA ASP A 6 -15.72 -8.64 -32.60
C ASP A 6 -15.54 -8.02 -31.19
N ALA A 7 -16.61 -7.95 -30.39
CA ALA A 7 -16.53 -7.47 -29.02
C ALA A 7 -15.77 -8.49 -28.16
N PRO A 8 -14.72 -8.10 -27.41
CA PRO A 8 -14.03 -8.99 -26.50
C PRO A 8 -15.00 -9.63 -25.51
N THR A 9 -14.84 -10.93 -25.25
CA THR A 9 -15.64 -11.65 -24.25
C THR A 9 -15.51 -11.00 -22.88
N GLU A 10 -16.61 -10.92 -22.14
CA GLU A 10 -16.63 -10.39 -20.78
C GLU A 10 -15.79 -11.27 -19.85
N ILE A 11 -14.86 -10.65 -19.10
CA ILE A 11 -14.00 -11.34 -18.13
C ILE A 11 -14.58 -11.12 -16.75
N GLU A 12 -15.06 -12.19 -16.11
CA GLU A 12 -15.66 -12.13 -14.77
C GLU A 12 -14.59 -12.15 -13.66
N THR A 13 -13.53 -12.95 -13.81
CA THR A 13 -12.47 -13.12 -12.79
C THR A 13 -11.09 -13.21 -13.41
N ILE A 14 -10.07 -12.81 -12.65
CA ILE A 14 -8.65 -12.85 -13.03
C ILE A 14 -7.86 -13.54 -11.91
N THR A 15 -6.95 -14.45 -12.27
CA THR A 15 -5.97 -15.03 -11.35
C THR A 15 -4.60 -14.44 -11.65
N LEU A 16 -3.94 -13.90 -10.61
CA LEU A 16 -2.60 -13.31 -10.71
C LEU A 16 -1.66 -13.96 -9.70
N THR A 17 -0.57 -14.54 -10.17
CA THR A 17 0.51 -15.08 -9.34
C THR A 17 1.65 -14.08 -9.28
N MET A 18 2.18 -13.84 -8.09
CA MET A 18 3.26 -12.90 -7.85
C MET A 18 4.24 -13.46 -6.82
N SER A 19 5.50 -13.06 -6.92
CA SER A 19 6.47 -13.33 -5.86
C SER A 19 6.12 -12.50 -4.63
N ARG A 20 6.54 -12.96 -3.45
CA ARG A 20 6.33 -12.23 -2.19
C ARG A 20 6.78 -10.75 -2.26
N PRO A 21 7.99 -10.41 -2.75
CA PRO A 21 8.39 -9.00 -2.85
C PRO A 21 7.50 -8.15 -3.76
N VAL A 22 6.95 -8.75 -4.83
CA VAL A 22 6.00 -8.05 -5.71
C VAL A 22 4.66 -7.89 -5.01
N ALA A 23 4.19 -8.87 -4.24
CA ALA A 23 2.98 -8.75 -3.43
C ALA A 23 3.09 -7.64 -2.38
N GLU A 24 4.24 -7.54 -1.71
CA GLU A 24 4.54 -6.47 -0.75
C GLU A 24 4.53 -5.10 -1.44
N ALA A 25 5.10 -4.99 -2.65
CA ALA A 25 5.04 -3.75 -3.43
C ALA A 25 3.61 -3.37 -3.86
N VAL A 26 2.80 -4.35 -4.29
CA VAL A 26 1.38 -4.14 -4.62
C VAL A 26 0.60 -3.71 -3.37
N GLN A 27 0.84 -4.36 -2.23
CA GLN A 27 0.26 -4.00 -0.94
C GLN A 27 0.54 -2.52 -0.62
N THR A 28 1.80 -2.08 -0.67
CA THR A 28 2.18 -0.68 -0.42
C THR A 28 1.55 0.28 -1.43
N ALA A 29 1.54 -0.07 -2.72
CA ALA A 29 0.94 0.78 -3.76
C ALA A 29 -0.58 0.97 -3.55
N CYS A 30 -1.29 -0.09 -3.20
CA CYS A 30 -2.72 -0.04 -2.88
C CYS A 30 -3.01 0.81 -1.64
N GLU A 31 -2.18 0.69 -0.60
CA GLU A 31 -2.27 1.52 0.60
C GLU A 31 -2.06 2.99 0.29
N TRP A 32 -1.01 3.33 -0.46
CA TRP A 32 -0.72 4.71 -0.85
C TRP A 32 -1.83 5.31 -1.70
N TYR A 33 -2.36 4.54 -2.66
CA TYR A 33 -3.49 4.98 -3.46
C TYR A 33 -4.70 5.35 -2.59
N LEU A 34 -5.05 4.51 -1.61
CA LEU A 34 -6.11 4.81 -0.66
C LEU A 34 -5.80 6.07 0.16
N ARG A 35 -4.60 6.17 0.74
CA ARG A 35 -4.20 7.27 1.62
C ARG A 35 -4.21 8.63 0.92
N LEU A 36 -3.78 8.68 -0.33
CA LEU A 36 -3.86 9.89 -1.17
C LEU A 36 -5.31 10.36 -1.32
N HIS A 37 -6.24 9.44 -1.55
CA HIS A 37 -7.68 9.74 -1.67
C HIS A 37 -8.36 10.05 -0.33
N MET A 38 -7.76 9.66 0.80
CA MET A 38 -8.24 10.01 2.15
C MET A 38 -7.58 11.27 2.72
N GLY A 39 -6.64 11.89 2.00
CA GLY A 39 -5.86 13.02 2.51
C GLY A 39 -4.88 12.66 3.65
N GLN A 40 -4.51 11.38 3.76
CA GLN A 40 -3.63 10.86 4.81
C GLN A 40 -2.16 10.90 4.37
N PHE A 41 -1.57 12.10 4.35
CA PHE A 41 -0.22 12.32 3.82
C PHE A 41 0.93 12.04 4.80
N TRP A 42 0.63 11.84 6.09
CA TRP A 42 1.64 11.61 7.13
C TRP A 42 2.58 10.45 6.77
N ASP A 43 2.01 9.27 6.55
CA ASP A 43 2.79 8.06 6.26
C ASP A 43 3.48 8.14 4.88
N VAL A 44 2.85 8.80 3.90
CA VAL A 44 3.44 9.01 2.56
C VAL A 44 4.67 9.93 2.64
N ALA A 45 4.59 11.03 3.40
CA ALA A 45 5.68 11.97 3.56
C ALA A 45 6.84 11.34 4.36
N ASP A 46 6.53 10.56 5.40
CA ASP A 46 7.52 9.83 6.19
C ASP A 46 8.29 8.83 5.31
N ASP A 47 7.58 7.96 4.58
CA ASP A 47 8.20 6.97 3.71
C ASP A 47 9.11 7.63 2.65
N LEU A 48 8.62 8.66 1.94
CA LEU A 48 9.37 9.31 0.86
C LEU A 48 10.58 10.09 1.37
N CYS A 49 10.40 10.90 2.41
CA CYS A 49 11.45 11.81 2.87
C CYS A 49 12.51 11.10 3.70
N LEU A 50 12.15 10.02 4.40
CA LEU A 50 13.10 9.22 5.19
C LEU A 50 13.76 8.09 4.37
N ALA A 51 13.24 7.72 3.20
CA ALA A 51 13.75 6.61 2.38
C ALA A 51 15.27 6.69 2.16
N LYS A 52 15.78 7.86 1.74
CA LYS A 52 17.22 8.04 1.52
C LYS A 52 18.01 7.91 2.82
N PHE A 53 17.54 8.54 3.89
CA PHE A 53 18.21 8.46 5.19
C PHE A 53 18.32 7.01 5.67
N HIS A 54 17.22 6.25 5.61
CA HIS A 54 17.22 4.84 6.00
C HIS A 54 18.10 3.97 5.09
N SER A 55 18.11 4.23 3.78
CA SER A 55 19.01 3.55 2.84
C SER A 55 20.48 3.83 3.18
N ASP A 56 20.84 5.09 3.43
CA ASP A 56 22.21 5.48 3.79
C ASP A 56 22.63 4.86 5.14
N LEU A 57 21.71 4.84 6.11
CA LEU A 57 21.91 4.22 7.43
C LEU A 57 22.16 2.71 7.29
N LYS A 58 21.29 2.00 6.55
CA LYS A 58 21.40 0.55 6.30
C LYS A 58 22.71 0.18 5.62
N ASN A 59 23.24 1.06 4.75
CA ASN A 59 24.45 0.83 3.98
C ASN A 59 25.73 1.40 4.64
N GLY A 60 25.65 1.91 5.88
CA GLY A 60 26.84 2.44 6.58
C GLY A 60 27.49 3.65 5.90
N ALA A 61 26.67 4.50 5.26
CA ALA A 61 27.14 5.67 4.53
C ALA A 61 27.71 6.75 5.47
N PHE A 62 27.18 6.88 6.68
CA PHE A 62 27.64 7.84 7.68
C PHE A 62 28.93 7.38 8.35
N LYS A 63 29.95 8.23 8.37
CA LYS A 63 31.25 7.93 9.02
C LYS A 63 31.33 8.50 10.43
N THR A 64 30.40 9.39 10.79
CA THR A 64 30.35 10.05 12.09
C THR A 64 28.91 10.25 12.52
N LYS A 65 28.67 10.31 13.84
CA LYS A 65 27.34 10.60 14.39
C LYS A 65 26.80 11.96 13.95
N LYS A 66 27.68 12.98 13.87
CA LYS A 66 27.32 14.31 13.36
C LYS A 66 26.79 14.29 11.91
N GLN A 67 27.34 13.45 11.04
CA GLN A 67 26.84 13.32 9.66
C GLN A 67 25.45 12.66 9.63
N GLU A 68 25.26 11.61 10.43
CA GLU A 68 23.97 10.93 10.58
C GLU A 68 22.91 11.89 11.12
N ASP A 69 23.20 12.60 12.21
CA ASP A 69 22.27 13.55 12.83
C ASP A 69 21.90 14.67 11.86
N ASN A 70 22.88 15.27 11.16
CA ASN A 70 22.60 16.29 10.16
C ASN A 70 21.73 15.76 9.01
N ALA A 71 21.96 14.53 8.55
CA ALA A 71 21.16 13.92 7.49
C ALA A 71 19.73 13.62 7.96
N PHE A 72 19.58 13.21 9.22
CA PHE A 72 18.27 13.00 9.85
C PHE A 72 17.49 14.31 9.94
N GLU A 73 18.10 15.38 10.47
CA GLU A 73 17.45 16.70 10.58
C GLU A 73 16.99 17.21 9.20
N VAL A 74 17.81 17.06 8.16
CA VAL A 74 17.42 17.41 6.78
C VAL A 74 16.24 16.57 6.28
N ALA A 75 16.19 15.28 6.62
CA ALA A 75 15.09 14.41 6.21
C ALA A 75 13.79 14.78 6.94
N ILE A 76 13.87 15.14 8.23
CA ILE A 76 12.74 15.60 9.03
C ILE A 76 12.20 16.94 8.52
N ASP A 77 13.07 17.91 8.24
CA ASP A 77 12.67 19.20 7.68
C ASP A 77 11.92 19.04 6.34
N ARG A 78 12.45 18.19 5.45
CA ARG A 78 11.79 17.84 4.18
C ARG A 78 10.44 17.16 4.38
N ARG A 79 10.35 16.23 5.34
CA ARG A 79 9.13 15.50 5.69
C ARG A 79 8.05 16.47 6.16
N ASP A 80 8.39 17.37 7.09
CA ASP A 80 7.45 18.35 7.63
C ASP A 80 7.00 19.34 6.56
N PHE A 81 7.91 19.81 5.71
CA PHE A 81 7.58 20.67 4.58
C PHE A 81 6.63 19.98 3.60
N MET A 82 6.94 18.75 3.19
CA MET A 82 6.10 17.99 2.25
C MET A 82 4.71 17.75 2.84
N ARG A 83 4.63 17.32 4.10
CA ARG A 83 3.37 17.07 4.79
C ARG A 83 2.47 18.31 4.79
N ILE A 84 2.99 19.44 5.27
CA ILE A 84 2.23 20.70 5.36
C ILE A 84 1.78 21.14 3.96
N GLY A 85 2.69 21.09 2.98
CA GLY A 85 2.37 21.48 1.60
C GLY A 85 1.29 20.60 0.96
N MET A 86 1.37 19.28 1.13
CA MET A 86 0.37 18.34 0.64
C MET A 86 -0.98 18.54 1.31
N GLU A 87 -1.02 18.68 2.63
CA GLU A 87 -2.25 18.91 3.38
C GLU A 87 -2.94 20.23 2.97
N GLN A 88 -2.17 21.32 2.86
CA GLN A 88 -2.69 22.61 2.41
C GLN A 88 -3.24 22.55 0.99
N ALA A 89 -2.51 21.91 0.07
CA ALA A 89 -2.96 21.72 -1.31
C ALA A 89 -4.23 20.87 -1.36
N TYR A 90 -4.25 19.75 -0.64
CA TYR A 90 -5.40 18.85 -0.60
C TYR A 90 -6.65 19.55 -0.07
N ASN A 91 -6.55 20.22 1.08
CA ASN A 91 -7.66 20.95 1.68
C ASN A 91 -8.17 22.11 0.80
N ARG A 92 -7.32 22.64 -0.08
CA ARG A 92 -7.67 23.73 -0.99
C ARG A 92 -8.33 23.25 -2.28
N PHE A 93 -7.86 22.14 -2.85
CA PHE A 93 -8.19 21.72 -4.20
C PHE A 93 -9.05 20.47 -4.27
N VAL A 94 -8.98 19.61 -3.27
CA VAL A 94 -9.78 18.37 -3.22
C VAL A 94 -11.02 18.64 -2.39
N LEU A 95 -12.18 18.41 -3.00
CA LEU A 95 -13.46 18.49 -2.28
C LEU A 95 -13.43 17.47 -1.13
N PRO A 96 -13.67 17.88 0.13
CA PRO A 96 -13.53 17.01 1.30
C PRO A 96 -14.53 15.87 1.15
N ALA A 97 -14.02 14.67 0.83
CA ALA A 97 -14.79 13.53 0.31
C ALA A 97 -16.18 13.39 0.97
N PRO A 98 -17.24 14.00 0.41
CA PRO A 98 -18.58 13.71 0.86
C PRO A 98 -19.04 12.57 -0.03
N ILE A 99 -19.23 11.39 0.57
CA ILE A 99 -20.18 10.39 0.07
C ILE A 99 -19.64 9.51 -1.09
N SER A 100 -19.34 8.25 -0.76
CA SER A 100 -19.32 7.03 -1.61
C SER A 100 -18.51 7.04 -2.92
N ASP A 101 -18.88 7.86 -3.90
CA ASP A 101 -18.60 7.54 -5.31
C ASP A 101 -17.15 7.76 -5.71
N VAL A 102 -16.50 8.76 -5.11
CA VAL A 102 -15.06 9.04 -5.29
C VAL A 102 -14.19 8.01 -4.55
N MET A 103 -14.73 7.34 -3.54
CA MET A 103 -14.04 6.32 -2.74
C MET A 103 -14.25 4.90 -3.25
N ARG A 104 -15.16 4.70 -4.21
CA ARG A 104 -15.44 3.38 -4.80
C ARG A 104 -14.18 2.69 -5.33
N VAL A 105 -13.37 3.38 -6.13
CA VAL A 105 -12.12 2.80 -6.66
C VAL A 105 -11.05 2.67 -5.58
N PRO A 106 -10.81 3.68 -4.71
CA PRO A 106 -9.93 3.53 -3.55
C PRO A 106 -10.27 2.34 -2.64
N TYR A 107 -11.54 2.05 -2.38
CA TYR A 107 -11.94 0.90 -1.57
C TYR A 107 -11.71 -0.45 -2.26
N ARG A 108 -11.72 -0.50 -3.60
CA ARG A 108 -11.27 -1.70 -4.34
C ARG A 108 -9.77 -1.93 -4.17
N ALA A 109 -8.96 -0.86 -4.12
CA ALA A 109 -7.53 -1.00 -3.80
C ALA A 109 -7.31 -1.37 -2.32
N GLU A 110 -8.11 -0.81 -1.41
CA GLU A 110 -8.05 -1.13 0.01
C GLU A 110 -8.23 -2.63 0.26
N ILE A 111 -9.24 -3.26 -0.35
CA ILE A 111 -9.49 -4.68 -0.08
C ILE A 111 -8.34 -5.57 -0.57
N VAL A 112 -7.64 -5.18 -1.65
CA VAL A 112 -6.40 -5.85 -2.09
C VAL A 112 -5.30 -5.69 -1.04
N TRP A 113 -5.07 -4.46 -0.57
CA TRP A 113 -4.10 -4.18 0.50
C TRP A 113 -4.39 -4.99 1.76
N LEU A 114 -5.63 -4.98 2.26
CA LEU A 114 -6.01 -5.66 3.49
C LEU A 114 -5.87 -7.18 3.38
N VAL A 115 -6.23 -7.78 2.24
CA VAL A 115 -6.12 -9.24 2.04
C VAL A 115 -4.67 -9.69 1.99
N ILE A 116 -3.79 -8.98 1.25
CA ILE A 116 -2.36 -9.32 1.19
C ILE A 116 -1.74 -9.16 2.58
N ARG A 117 -1.96 -8.00 3.23
CA ARG A 117 -1.42 -7.70 4.56
C ARG A 117 -1.84 -8.72 5.61
N HIS A 118 -3.11 -9.11 5.61
CA HIS A 118 -3.64 -10.10 6.55
C HIS A 118 -3.01 -11.47 6.35
N ALA A 119 -2.96 -11.95 5.10
CA ALA A 119 -2.38 -13.25 4.79
C ALA A 119 -0.88 -13.31 5.15
N LEU A 120 -0.11 -12.27 4.80
CA LEU A 120 1.31 -12.22 5.13
C LEU A 120 1.56 -12.10 6.64
N ALA A 121 0.74 -11.35 7.38
CA ALA A 121 0.89 -11.22 8.83
C ALA A 121 0.71 -12.55 9.57
N TRP A 122 -0.33 -13.32 9.22
CA TRP A 122 -0.55 -14.65 9.78
C TRP A 122 0.50 -15.67 9.34
N HIS A 123 1.00 -15.56 8.11
CA HIS A 123 2.11 -16.39 7.63
C HIS A 123 3.41 -16.11 8.40
N ASP A 124 3.79 -14.84 8.55
CA ASP A 124 5.07 -14.46 9.17
C ASP A 124 5.07 -14.67 10.69
N ASN A 125 3.92 -14.57 11.34
CA ASN A 125 3.77 -14.80 12.77
C ASN A 125 2.43 -15.51 13.08
N PRO A 126 2.42 -16.85 13.06
CA PRO A 126 1.21 -17.65 13.29
C PRO A 126 0.62 -17.51 14.70
N GLU A 127 1.39 -17.03 15.69
CA GLU A 127 0.90 -16.80 17.06
C GLU A 127 0.02 -15.56 17.18
N GLY A 128 0.04 -14.69 16.16
CA GLY A 128 -0.68 -13.44 16.17
C GLY A 128 0.02 -12.34 16.97
N MET A 129 -0.51 -11.12 16.88
CA MET A 129 -0.09 -10.00 17.70
C MET A 129 -1.33 -9.27 18.24
N PRO A 130 -1.66 -9.40 19.54
CA PRO A 130 -2.82 -8.74 20.13
C PRO A 130 -2.81 -7.22 19.88
N GLY A 131 -3.96 -6.68 19.45
CA GLY A 131 -4.11 -5.25 19.15
C GLY A 131 -3.55 -4.81 17.79
N CYS A 132 -2.89 -5.70 17.03
CA CYS A 132 -2.41 -5.37 15.70
C CYS A 132 -3.51 -5.59 14.65
N VAL A 133 -3.89 -4.50 13.97
CA VAL A 133 -4.94 -4.49 12.94
C VAL A 133 -4.64 -5.38 11.73
N SER A 134 -3.39 -5.86 11.56
CA SER A 134 -3.01 -6.76 10.46
C SER A 134 -3.58 -8.16 10.61
N TYR A 135 -3.90 -8.58 11.84
CA TYR A 135 -4.44 -9.92 12.11
C TYR A 135 -5.97 -9.98 12.06
N TYR A 136 -6.64 -8.83 12.02
CA TYR A 136 -8.10 -8.76 11.92
C TYR A 136 -8.58 -9.12 10.51
N ASP A 137 -9.77 -9.70 10.43
CA ASP A 137 -10.42 -10.04 9.16
C ASP A 137 -10.52 -8.83 8.22
N PRO A 138 -10.13 -8.95 6.94
CA PRO A 138 -10.17 -7.85 5.99
C PRO A 138 -11.59 -7.28 5.80
N MET A 139 -11.83 -6.05 6.27
CA MET A 139 -13.11 -5.36 6.06
C MET A 139 -13.29 -5.01 4.58
N ASN A 140 -14.39 -5.46 3.95
CA ASN A 140 -14.69 -5.14 2.55
C ASN A 140 -15.62 -3.93 2.46
N ARG A 141 -15.04 -2.76 2.16
CA ARG A 141 -15.77 -1.52 1.87
C ARG A 141 -16.01 -1.28 0.38
N SER A 142 -15.50 -2.17 -0.47
CA SER A 142 -15.64 -2.05 -1.92
C SER A 142 -17.03 -2.51 -2.39
N ASP A 143 -17.39 -2.09 -3.59
CA ASP A 143 -18.58 -2.57 -4.31
C ASP A 143 -18.33 -3.88 -5.08
N GLN A 144 -17.25 -4.61 -4.74
CA GLN A 144 -16.84 -5.86 -5.38
C GLN A 144 -16.67 -6.97 -4.34
N PRO A 145 -16.72 -8.25 -4.75
CA PRO A 145 -16.39 -9.37 -3.88
C PRO A 145 -14.97 -9.25 -3.29
N ARG A 146 -14.77 -9.80 -2.09
CA ARG A 146 -13.43 -9.87 -1.47
C ARG A 146 -12.52 -10.77 -2.34
N PRO A 147 -11.31 -10.31 -2.73
CA PRO A 147 -10.35 -11.15 -3.41
C PRO A 147 -9.92 -12.34 -2.56
N LYS A 148 -9.54 -13.44 -3.23
CA LYS A 148 -8.93 -14.61 -2.59
C LYS A 148 -7.42 -14.55 -2.77
N ILE A 149 -6.68 -14.96 -1.76
CA ILE A 149 -5.23 -15.11 -1.81
C ILE A 149 -4.85 -16.53 -1.39
N GLU A 150 -3.92 -17.12 -2.11
CA GLU A 150 -3.33 -18.42 -1.82
C GLU A 150 -1.83 -18.21 -1.67
N LEU A 151 -1.28 -18.59 -0.51
CA LEU A 151 0.16 -18.55 -0.28
C LEU A 151 0.73 -19.91 -0.65
N ARG A 152 1.71 -19.93 -1.55
CA ARG A 152 2.45 -21.14 -1.94
C ARG A 152 3.87 -21.05 -1.43
N GLU A 153 4.29 -22.07 -0.70
CA GLU A 153 5.65 -22.18 -0.19
C GLU A 153 6.62 -22.56 -1.31
N LYS A 154 7.89 -22.16 -1.15
CA LYS A 154 8.93 -22.58 -2.08
C LYS A 154 9.10 -24.11 -1.98
N GLY A 155 8.90 -24.80 -3.10
CA GLY A 155 9.06 -26.26 -3.20
C GLY A 155 7.79 -27.09 -3.03
N ALA A 156 6.62 -26.46 -2.82
CA ALA A 156 5.36 -27.18 -2.63
C ALA A 156 4.82 -27.87 -3.91
N ASP A 157 5.38 -27.57 -5.09
CA ASP A 157 5.00 -28.16 -6.38
C ASP A 157 6.06 -29.17 -6.90
N GLU A 158 7.00 -29.65 -6.06
CA GLU A 158 8.05 -30.63 -6.43
C GLU A 158 7.80 -32.08 -5.96
N GLU A 159 6.62 -32.41 -5.40
CA GLU A 159 6.19 -33.78 -5.07
C GLU A 159 5.02 -34.30 -5.92
#